data_AF-A0A1Q6DMS6-F1
#
_entry.id   AF-A0A1Q6DMS6-F1
#
_cell.length_a   1.000
_cell.length_b   1.000
_cell.length_c   1.000
_cell.angle_alpha   90.00
_cell.angle_beta   90.00
_cell.angle_gamma   90.00
#
_symmetry.space_group_name_H-M   'P 1'
#
loop_
_entity.id
_entity.type
_entity.pdbx_description
1 polymer ?
#
loop_
_entity_poly.entity_id
_entity_poly.type
_entity_poly.pdbx_seq_one_letter_code
_entity_poly.pdbx_strand_id
1 'polypeptide(L)'
;MTAKKQTDSKIQRKKAVALRYDQKKDASPKVVGKGSGHLAEKLLELAKKHDIPIHEDADLVEVLAKLEINEEIPESTYFIVAEILAFVYRTNKTYKG
;
A
#
# COMPACT_ATOMS: atom_id res chain seq x y z
N MET A 1 41.25 -15.27 13.81
CA MET A 1 41.12 -13.82 13.57
C MET A 1 41.19 -13.64 12.06
N THR A 2 40.17 -13.27 11.32
CA THR A 2 39.42 -12.01 11.41
C THR A 2 38.04 -12.18 10.75
N ALA A 3 37.02 -11.67 11.42
CA ALA A 3 35.64 -11.64 10.96
C ALA A 3 35.50 -10.84 9.66
N LYS A 4 34.84 -11.41 8.65
CA LYS A 4 34.38 -10.66 7.48
C LYS A 4 33.18 -9.80 7.88
N LYS A 5 33.49 -8.53 8.15
CA LYS A 5 32.70 -7.31 7.94
C LYS A 5 31.17 -7.44 7.94
N GLN A 6 30.59 -7.07 9.07
CA GLN A 6 29.34 -6.31 9.15
C GLN A 6 29.41 -5.08 8.22
N THR A 7 28.80 -5.15 7.04
CA THR A 7 28.47 -3.96 6.24
C THR A 7 27.24 -4.27 5.38
N ASP A 8 26.07 -4.12 5.96
CA ASP A 8 24.84 -3.83 5.23
C ASP A 8 23.90 -3.15 6.23
N SER A 9 24.16 -1.87 6.47
CA SER A 9 23.19 -0.96 7.05
C SER A 9 21.89 -1.14 6.26
N LYS A 10 20.82 -1.61 6.90
CA LYS A 10 19.48 -1.82 6.31
C LYS A 10 19.12 -0.68 5.34
N ILE A 11 19.36 -0.86 4.04
CA ILE A 11 18.75 -0.02 3.02
C ILE A 11 17.30 -0.45 3.02
N GLN A 12 16.45 0.29 3.73
CA GLN A 12 15.01 0.06 3.71
C GLN A 12 14.53 0.33 2.28
N ARG A 13 14.36 -0.76 1.51
CA ARG A 13 13.84 -0.67 0.16
C ARG A 13 12.41 -0.20 0.24
N LYS A 14 12.09 0.91 -0.44
CA LYS A 14 10.74 1.48 -0.51
C LYS A 14 9.74 0.39 -0.91
N LYS A 15 8.59 0.34 -0.26
CA LYS A 15 7.49 -0.57 -0.60
C LYS A 15 6.26 0.24 -1.00
N ALA A 16 5.45 -0.35 -1.87
CA ALA A 16 4.15 0.21 -2.23
C ALA A 16 3.16 -0.94 -2.45
N VAL A 17 1.92 -0.73 -2.00
CA VAL A 17 0.80 -1.65 -2.22
C VAL A 17 -0.35 -0.83 -2.79
N ALA A 18 -0.95 -1.32 -3.87
CA ALA A 18 -2.12 -0.74 -4.50
C ALA A 18 -3.36 -1.54 -4.09
N LEU A 19 -4.37 -0.82 -3.60
CA LEU A 19 -5.63 -1.38 -3.15
C LEU A 19 -6.76 -0.99 -4.10
N ARG A 20 -7.74 -1.88 -4.26
CA ARG A 20 -9.01 -1.59 -4.92
C ARG A 20 -10.16 -1.97 -4.01
N TYR A 21 -11.20 -1.14 -4.00
CA TYR A 21 -12.45 -1.45 -3.35
C TYR A 21 -13.63 -0.89 -4.14
N ASP A 22 -14.49 -1.76 -4.63
CA ASP A 22 -15.79 -1.40 -5.21
C ASP A 22 -16.89 -1.80 -4.22
N GLN A 23 -17.45 -0.84 -3.49
CA GLN A 23 -18.52 -1.07 -2.50
C GLN A 23 -19.75 -1.80 -3.07
N LYS A 24 -19.98 -1.75 -4.39
CA LYS A 24 -21.13 -2.41 -5.02
C LYS A 24 -20.87 -3.86 -5.40
N LYS A 25 -19.61 -4.28 -5.46
CA LYS A 25 -19.20 -5.58 -6.01
C LYS A 25 -18.32 -6.40 -5.08
N ASP A 26 -17.48 -5.74 -4.29
CA ASP A 26 -16.50 -6.37 -3.43
C ASP A 26 -17.00 -6.36 -1.98
N ALA A 27 -16.97 -7.53 -1.33
CA ALA A 27 -17.25 -7.64 0.11
C ALA A 27 -16.16 -6.97 0.96
N SER A 28 -14.93 -6.97 0.47
CA SER A 28 -13.74 -6.41 1.13
C SER A 28 -12.78 -5.78 0.10
N PRO A 29 -11.96 -4.80 0.51
CA PRO A 29 -10.86 -4.29 -0.32
C PRO A 29 -9.86 -5.39 -0.66
N LYS A 30 -9.21 -5.26 -1.82
CA LYS A 30 -8.27 -6.25 -2.35
C LYS A 30 -6.96 -5.61 -2.73
N VAL A 31 -5.87 -6.36 -2.58
CA VAL A 31 -4.56 -5.98 -3.13
C VAL A 31 -4.57 -6.24 -4.63
N VAL A 32 -4.37 -5.19 -5.43
CA VAL A 32 -4.31 -5.30 -6.91
C VAL A 32 -2.91 -5.10 -7.46
N GLY A 33 -1.96 -4.68 -6.62
CA GLY A 33 -0.55 -4.59 -6.97
C GLY A 33 0.33 -4.41 -5.74
N LYS A 34 1.57 -4.90 -5.79
CA LYS A 34 2.58 -4.71 -4.74
C LYS A 34 3.97 -4.65 -5.34
N GLY A 35 4.88 -3.90 -4.73
CA GLY A 35 6.25 -3.77 -5.22
C GLY A 35 7.22 -3.28 -4.16
N SER A 36 8.52 -3.53 -4.40
CA SER A 36 9.62 -2.99 -3.60
C SER A 36 10.72 -2.39 -4.47
N GLY A 37 11.49 -1.46 -3.91
CA GLY A 37 12.53 -0.71 -4.63
C GLY A 37 11.97 -0.05 -5.89
N HIS A 38 12.61 -0.32 -7.03
CA HIS A 38 12.21 0.22 -8.34
C HIS A 38 10.75 -0.03 -8.71
N LEU A 39 10.19 -1.19 -8.34
CA LEU A 39 8.80 -1.50 -8.65
C LEU A 39 7.84 -0.64 -7.81
N ALA A 40 8.20 -0.35 -6.55
CA ALA A 40 7.44 0.56 -5.71
C ALA A 40 7.47 1.99 -6.26
N GLU A 41 8.61 2.45 -6.75
CA GLU A 41 8.76 3.76 -7.39
C GLU A 41 7.84 3.88 -8.62
N LYS A 42 7.85 2.88 -9.51
CA LYS A 42 6.95 2.83 -10.67
C LYS A 42 5.47 2.83 -10.28
N LEU A 43 5.09 2.10 -9.23
CA LEU A 43 3.72 2.11 -8.72
C LEU A 43 3.30 3.51 -8.25
N LEU A 44 4.17 4.21 -7.53
CA LEU A 44 3.91 5.57 -7.07
C LEU A 44 3.85 6.57 -8.23
N GLU A 45 4.70 6.42 -9.24
CA GLU A 45 4.64 7.24 -10.46
C GLU A 45 3.32 7.05 -11.20
N LEU A 46 2.88 5.81 -11.39
CA LEU A 46 1.59 5.51 -12.02
C LEU A 46 0.42 6.06 -11.19
N ALA A 47 0.45 5.90 -9.87
CA ALA A 47 -0.57 6.44 -9.00
C ALA A 47 -0.70 7.96 -9.15
N LYS A 48 0.43 8.69 -9.14
CA LYS A 48 0.45 10.15 -9.39
C LYS A 48 -0.09 10.50 -10.76
N LYS A 49 0.32 9.78 -11.81
CA LYS A 49 -0.10 10.02 -13.19
C LYS A 49 -1.61 9.84 -13.41
N HIS A 50 -2.24 8.98 -12.62
CA HIS A 50 -3.66 8.66 -12.70
C HIS A 50 -4.49 9.28 -11.58
N ASP A 51 -3.93 10.25 -10.83
CA ASP A 51 -4.59 10.92 -9.70
C ASP A 51 -5.14 9.94 -8.65
N ILE A 52 -4.46 8.80 -8.46
CA ILE A 52 -4.78 7.83 -7.43
C ILE A 52 -4.22 8.34 -6.10
N PRO A 53 -5.03 8.47 -5.04
CA PRO A 53 -4.55 8.92 -3.73
C PRO A 53 -3.44 8.03 -3.19
N ILE A 54 -2.37 8.66 -2.70
CA ILE A 54 -1.23 7.98 -2.07
C ILE A 54 -1.27 8.31 -0.57
N HIS A 55 -1.20 7.26 0.25
CA HIS A 55 -1.04 7.36 1.69
C HIS A 55 0.29 6.72 2.09
N GLU A 56 1.10 7.44 2.87
CA GLU A 56 2.42 6.98 3.30
C GLU A 56 2.34 6.52 4.75
N ASP A 57 2.45 5.21 4.95
CA ASP A 57 2.49 4.57 6.27
C ASP A 57 3.41 3.33 6.18
N ALA A 58 4.51 3.38 6.94
CA ALA A 58 5.56 2.37 6.91
C ALA A 58 5.13 1.04 7.57
N ASP A 59 4.32 1.09 8.61
CA ASP A 59 3.87 -0.12 9.31
C ASP A 59 2.78 -0.81 8.50
N LEU A 60 1.86 -0.02 7.93
CA LEU A 60 0.76 -0.53 7.13
C LEU A 60 1.22 -1.14 5.81
N VAL A 61 2.19 -0.52 5.13
CA VAL A 61 2.73 -1.10 3.90
C VAL A 61 3.45 -2.43 4.17
N GLU A 62 4.08 -2.59 5.34
CA GLU A 62 4.71 -3.86 5.74
C GLU A 62 3.68 -4.96 6.02
N VAL A 63 2.54 -4.62 6.62
CA VAL A 63 1.43 -5.56 6.83
C VAL A 63 0.80 -5.96 5.50
N LEU A 64 0.43 -4.99 4.67
CA LEU A 64 -0.26 -5.23 3.40
C LEU A 64 0.63 -5.93 2.36
N ALA A 65 1.95 -5.68 2.39
CA ALA A 65 2.88 -6.34 1.47
C ALA A 65 2.98 -7.87 1.68
N LYS A 66 2.50 -8.38 2.82
CA LYS A 66 2.44 -9.82 3.11
C LYS A 66 1.26 -10.52 2.42
N LEU A 67 0.24 -9.76 2.00
CA LEU A 67 -0.92 -10.32 1.30
C LEU A 67 -0.58 -10.60 -0.16
N GLU A 68 -1.21 -11.63 -0.72
CA GLU A 68 -1.11 -11.95 -2.14
C GLU A 68 -1.99 -11.05 -3.02
N ILE A 69 -1.61 -10.93 -4.29
CA ILE A 69 -2.40 -10.16 -5.25
C ILE A 69 -3.74 -10.89 -5.46
N ASN A 70 -4.83 -10.12 -5.45
CA ASN A 70 -6.22 -10.55 -5.44
C ASN A 70 -6.68 -11.26 -4.16
N GLU A 71 -5.84 -11.31 -3.12
CA GLU A 71 -6.27 -11.76 -1.81
C GLU A 71 -7.16 -10.69 -1.16
N GLU A 72 -8.24 -11.15 -0.54
CA GLU A 72 -9.11 -10.30 0.26
C GLU A 72 -8.41 -9.94 1.57
N ILE A 73 -8.54 -8.67 1.96
CA ILE A 73 -7.95 -8.22 3.22
C ILE A 73 -8.80 -8.75 4.37
N PRO A 74 -8.24 -9.58 5.28
CA PRO A 74 -8.98 -10.12 6.41
C PRO A 74 -9.55 -9.02 7.32
N GLU A 75 -10.69 -9.26 7.97
CA GLU A 75 -11.32 -8.28 8.86
C GLU A 75 -10.41 -7.78 9.99
N SER A 76 -9.49 -8.63 10.47
CA SER A 76 -8.48 -8.24 11.47
C SER A 76 -7.54 -7.14 10.97
N THR A 77 -7.30 -7.05 9.66
CA THR A 77 -6.51 -6.00 9.00
C THR A 77 -7.41 -4.85 8.50
N TYR A 78 -8.71 -5.09 8.38
CA TYR A 78 -9.69 -4.12 7.89
C TYR A 78 -9.79 -2.87 8.76
N PHE A 79 -9.63 -2.97 10.08
CA PHE A 79 -9.64 -1.79 10.95
C PHE A 79 -8.55 -0.77 10.55
N ILE A 80 -7.37 -1.24 10.13
CA ILE A 80 -6.26 -0.37 9.71
C ILE A 80 -6.50 0.15 8.28
N VAL A 81 -7.06 -0.67 7.39
CA VAL A 81 -7.41 -0.25 6.01
C VAL A 81 -8.60 0.72 5.99
N ALA A 82 -9.53 0.62 6.93
CA ALA A 82 -10.68 1.51 7.05
C ALA A 82 -10.26 2.96 7.29
N GLU A 83 -9.15 3.20 7.98
CA GLU A 83 -8.58 4.54 8.15
C GLU A 83 -8.09 5.13 6.82
N ILE A 84 -7.40 4.34 5.98
CA ILE A 84 -7.02 4.74 4.62
C ILE A 84 -8.26 5.03 3.80
N LEU A 85 -9.25 4.13 3.80
CA LEU A 85 -10.47 4.32 3.03
C LEU A 85 -11.21 5.58 3.47
N ALA A 86 -11.29 5.86 4.78
CA ALA A 86 -11.87 7.09 5.29
C ALA A 86 -11.10 8.33 4.81
N PHE A 87 -9.77 8.27 4.73
CA PHE A 87 -8.97 9.33 4.10
C PHE A 87 -9.32 9.50 2.61
N VAL A 88 -9.38 8.41 1.84
CA VAL A 88 -9.78 8.46 0.42
C VAL A 88 -11.19 9.02 0.25
N TYR A 89 -12.17 8.59 1.05
CA TYR A 89 -13.54 9.11 1.00
C TYR A 89 -13.63 10.59 1.35
N ARG A 90 -12.87 11.06 2.35
CA ARG A 90 -12.79 12.48 2.71
C ARG A 90 -12.20 13.29 1.56
N THR A 91 -11.08 12.85 1.01
CA THR A 91 -10.42 13.52 -0.11
C THR A 91 -11.30 13.55 -1.36
N ASN A 92 -12.00 12.45 -1.68
CA ASN A 92 -12.88 12.36 -2.85
C ASN A 92 -14.18 13.19 -2.68
N LYS A 93 -14.69 13.37 -1.45
CA LYS A 93 -15.80 14.30 -1.17
C LYS A 93 -15.44 15.76 -1.47
N THR A 94 -14.17 16.12 -1.31
CA THR A 94 -13.65 17.47 -1.62
C THR A 94 -13.52 17.74 -3.13
N TYR A 95 -13.64 16.73 -3.99
CA TYR A 95 -13.67 16.88 -5.47
C TYR A 95 -15.09 16.97 -6.05
N LYS A 96 -16.12 17.10 -5.21
CA LYS A 96 -17.51 17.39 -5.63
C LYS A 96 -18.03 18.74 -5.11
N GLY A 97 -17.14 19.72 -4.95
CA GLY A 97 -17.47 21.13 -4.73
C GLY A 97 -17.30 21.93 -6.00
#